data_AF-A0A7K4SHY3-F1
#
_entry.id   AF-A0A7K4SHY3-F1
#
_cell.length_a   1.000
_cell.length_b   1.000
_cell.length_c   1.000
_cell.angle_alpha   90.00
_cell.angle_beta   90.00
_cell.angle_gamma   90.00
#
_symmetry.space_group_name_H-M   'P 1'
#
loop_
_entity.id
_entity.type
_entity.pdbx_description
1 polymer ?
#
loop_
_entity_poly.entity_id
_entity_poly.type
_entity_poly.pdbx_seq_one_letter_code
_entity_poly.pdbx_strand_id
1 'polypeptide(L)'
;PGQVCVCTKQKGFQHQVLALNSNKCQELANHYLGFNGWSSRIITLQNVSGFDGENEELGETLQKRSVKYLCAVEVTLPNHGIRTRGVAVGEANVENGEDPLEFVTATRRVQKLAAGRALSNAFQKILLVVLENGKVAVEYDSTQEELTDSLTEEELKGLVQVKPVDIE
;
A
#
# COMPACT_ATOMS: atom_id res chain seq x y z
N PRO A 1 32.08 -34.59 11.17
CA PRO A 1 31.76 -33.24 10.66
C PRO A 1 30.83 -33.34 9.44
N GLY A 2 29.52 -33.20 9.65
CA GLY A 2 28.51 -33.32 8.60
C GLY A 2 28.29 -32.00 7.87
N GLN A 3 28.48 -31.99 6.57
CA GLN A 3 28.24 -30.82 5.72
C GLN A 3 26.74 -30.75 5.40
N VAL A 4 26.04 -29.76 5.96
CA VAL A 4 24.63 -29.51 5.68
C VAL A 4 24.53 -28.68 4.41
N CYS A 5 23.96 -29.26 3.35
CA CYS A 5 23.66 -28.55 2.12
C CYS A 5 22.29 -27.87 2.24
N VAL A 6 22.26 -26.54 2.26
CA VAL A 6 21.02 -25.76 2.23
C VAL A 6 20.67 -25.50 0.76
N CYS A 7 19.77 -26.32 0.22
CA CYS A 7 19.25 -26.13 -1.14
C CYS A 7 18.11 -25.09 -1.10
N THR A 8 18.36 -23.85 -1.52
CA THR A 8 17.31 -22.85 -1.73
C THR A 8 16.61 -23.06 -3.08
N LYS A 9 15.84 -24.13 -3.22
CA LYS A 9 14.91 -24.26 -4.35
C LYS A 9 13.70 -23.35 -4.10
N GLN A 10 13.80 -22.07 -4.47
CA GLN A 10 12.63 -21.21 -4.55
C GLN A 10 11.77 -21.65 -5.73
N LYS A 11 10.74 -22.45 -5.45
CA LYS A 11 9.66 -22.71 -6.40
C LYS A 11 8.78 -21.47 -6.37
N GLY A 12 8.83 -20.64 -7.41
CA GLY A 12 8.00 -19.45 -7.51
C GLY A 12 6.53 -19.82 -7.37
N PHE A 13 5.92 -19.44 -6.24
CA PHE A 13 4.49 -19.60 -6.00
C PHE A 13 3.76 -18.54 -6.82
N GLN A 14 3.48 -18.83 -8.10
CA GLN A 14 2.59 -17.98 -8.90
C GLN A 14 1.14 -18.36 -8.61
N HIS A 15 0.62 -17.86 -7.49
CA HIS A 15 -0.82 -17.71 -7.33
C HIS A 15 -1.22 -16.34 -7.86
N GLN A 16 -2.40 -16.23 -8.48
CA GLN A 16 -3.07 -14.92 -8.59
C GLN A 16 -3.39 -14.49 -7.17
N VAL A 17 -2.46 -13.77 -6.53
CA VAL A 17 -2.58 -13.36 -5.13
C VAL A 17 -3.60 -12.23 -5.08
N LEU A 18 -4.84 -12.57 -4.75
CA LEU A 18 -5.78 -11.57 -4.25
C LEU A 18 -5.19 -11.02 -2.95
N ALA A 19 -4.75 -9.76 -2.99
CA ALA A 19 -4.19 -9.11 -1.82
C ALA A 19 -5.22 -9.11 -0.67
N LEU A 20 -4.77 -9.52 0.52
CA LEU A 20 -5.60 -9.49 1.71
C LEU A 20 -6.01 -8.04 2.02
N ASN A 21 -7.23 -7.84 2.49
CA ASN A 21 -7.63 -6.52 2.97
C ASN A 21 -6.85 -6.14 4.24
N SER A 22 -6.78 -4.85 4.53
CA SER A 22 -6.00 -4.29 5.63
C SER A 22 -6.37 -4.87 6.99
N ASN A 23 -7.65 -5.21 7.21
CA ASN A 23 -8.10 -5.74 8.50
C ASN A 23 -7.58 -7.16 8.69
N LYS A 24 -7.64 -8.00 7.65
CA LYS A 24 -7.09 -9.35 7.69
C LYS A 24 -5.57 -9.36 7.83
N CYS A 25 -4.86 -8.44 7.17
CA CYS A 25 -3.42 -8.29 7.40
C CYS A 25 -3.09 -8.01 8.88
N GLN A 26 -3.82 -7.08 9.51
CA GLN A 26 -3.63 -6.72 10.92
C GLN A 26 -4.01 -7.85 11.87
N GLU A 27 -5.11 -8.55 11.62
CA GLU A 27 -5.52 -9.72 12.41
C GLU A 27 -4.43 -10.80 12.39
N LEU A 28 -3.91 -11.14 11.21
CA LEU A 28 -2.84 -12.14 11.07
C LEU A 28 -1.54 -11.69 11.73
N ALA A 29 -1.16 -10.43 11.55
CA ALA A 29 0.03 -9.87 12.20
C ALA A 29 -0.11 -9.92 13.74
N ASN A 30 -1.26 -9.53 14.28
CA ASN A 30 -1.54 -9.63 15.72
C ASN A 30 -1.56 -11.08 16.21
N HIS A 31 -2.09 -12.01 15.42
CA HIS A 31 -2.17 -13.41 15.80
C HIS A 31 -0.79 -14.09 15.84
N TYR A 32 0.04 -13.86 14.82
CA TYR A 32 1.32 -14.56 14.67
C TYR A 32 2.51 -13.82 15.29
N LEU A 33 2.50 -12.49 15.27
CA LEU A 33 3.62 -11.65 15.73
C LEU A 33 3.31 -11.00 17.09
N GLY A 34 2.04 -10.99 17.49
CA GLY A 34 1.56 -10.23 18.65
C GLY A 34 1.39 -8.75 18.34
N PHE A 35 0.57 -8.06 19.14
CA PHE A 35 0.27 -6.63 18.98
C PHE A 35 1.52 -5.73 19.00
N ASN A 36 2.56 -6.12 19.74
CA ASN A 36 3.83 -5.39 19.82
C ASN A 36 4.90 -5.92 18.84
N GLY A 37 4.59 -6.93 18.04
CA GLY A 37 5.53 -7.54 17.09
C GLY A 37 5.65 -6.79 15.77
N TRP A 38 4.74 -5.85 15.51
CA TRP A 38 4.72 -5.05 14.30
C TRP A 38 4.18 -3.65 14.58
N SER A 39 4.47 -2.71 13.68
CA SER A 39 3.85 -1.39 13.68
C SER A 39 3.65 -0.89 12.26
N SER A 40 2.78 0.10 12.08
CA SER A 40 2.62 0.79 10.81
C SER A 40 2.54 2.29 10.97
N ARG A 41 2.98 3.04 9.96
CA ARG A 41 2.88 4.50 9.92
C ARG A 41 2.59 4.99 8.51
N ILE A 42 1.77 6.04 8.42
CA ILE A 42 1.54 6.76 7.15
C ILE A 42 2.75 7.65 6.89
N ILE A 43 3.41 7.44 5.76
CA ILE A 43 4.49 8.31 5.28
C ILE A 43 3.92 9.55 4.60
N THR A 44 2.91 9.35 3.75
CA THR A 44 2.27 10.44 3.01
C THR A 44 0.82 10.10 2.68
N LEU A 45 -0.01 11.14 2.63
CA LEU A 45 -1.41 11.09 2.22
C LEU A 45 -1.69 12.38 1.46
N GLN A 46 -1.81 12.30 0.13
CA GLN A 46 -1.89 13.46 -0.74
C GLN A 46 -3.17 13.42 -1.56
N ASN A 47 -3.82 14.57 -1.71
CA ASN A 47 -4.92 14.72 -2.66
C ASN A 47 -4.33 14.80 -4.07
N VAL A 48 -4.79 13.94 -4.96
CA VAL A 48 -4.37 13.87 -6.36
C VAL A 48 -5.57 13.98 -7.31
N SER A 49 -6.69 14.54 -6.84
CA SER A 49 -7.81 14.95 -7.71
C SER A 49 -7.37 16.07 -8.66
N GLY A 50 -7.73 15.97 -9.94
CA GLY A 50 -7.38 16.95 -10.97
C GLY A 50 -6.07 16.68 -11.73
N PHE A 51 -5.42 15.52 -11.51
CA PHE A 51 -4.28 15.05 -12.31
C PHE A 51 -4.67 13.96 -13.33
N ASP A 52 -5.96 13.82 -13.63
CA ASP A 52 -6.44 13.12 -14.81
C ASP A 52 -6.00 13.95 -16.03
N GLY A 53 -5.09 13.39 -16.84
CA GLY A 53 -4.58 14.06 -18.03
C GLY A 53 -5.70 14.67 -18.86
N GLU A 54 -5.45 15.88 -19.33
CA GLU A 54 -6.27 16.67 -20.24
C GLU A 54 -6.85 15.79 -21.36
N ASN A 55 -8.12 15.41 -21.21
CA ASN A 55 -8.98 15.00 -22.31
C ASN A 55 -10.15 15.98 -22.32
N GLU A 56 -9.81 17.26 -22.48
CA GLU A 56 -10.73 18.29 -22.96
C GLU A 56 -11.02 18.05 -24.43
N GLU A 57 -11.77 17.01 -24.79
CA GLU A 57 -12.33 16.91 -26.15
C GLU A 57 -13.49 15.91 -26.25
N LEU A 58 -14.58 16.12 -25.48
CA LEU A 58 -15.96 16.01 -25.99
C LEU A 58 -16.98 16.23 -24.86
N GLY A 59 -17.75 17.29 -24.98
CA GLY A 59 -19.14 17.32 -24.53
C GLY A 59 -19.37 17.58 -23.04
N GLU A 60 -20.10 18.65 -22.78
CA GLU A 60 -20.76 18.97 -21.52
C GLU A 60 -21.59 17.78 -20.98
N THR A 61 -20.96 16.88 -20.24
CA THR A 61 -21.65 15.92 -19.38
C THR A 61 -21.21 16.22 -17.96
N LEU A 62 -22.10 16.81 -17.15
CA LEU A 62 -22.05 16.95 -15.69
C LEU A 62 -20.75 16.41 -15.08
N GLN A 63 -19.76 17.29 -14.87
CA GLN A 63 -18.45 16.93 -14.35
C GLN A 63 -18.62 16.21 -12.99
N LYS A 64 -18.65 14.86 -13.01
CA LYS A 64 -18.56 14.04 -11.81
C LYS A 64 -17.18 14.30 -11.21
N ARG A 65 -17.14 15.12 -10.17
CA ARG A 65 -15.91 15.45 -9.46
C ARG A 65 -15.41 14.18 -8.77
N SER A 66 -14.36 13.55 -9.31
CA SER A 66 -13.73 12.42 -8.65
C SER A 66 -12.80 12.91 -7.54
N VAL A 67 -12.84 12.27 -6.38
CA VAL A 67 -11.90 12.51 -5.29
C VAL A 67 -10.90 11.37 -5.29
N LYS A 68 -9.62 11.72 -5.44
CA LYS A 68 -8.51 10.76 -5.51
C LYS A 68 -7.48 11.12 -4.44
N TYR A 69 -7.06 10.12 -3.66
CA TYR A 69 -5.96 10.28 -2.71
C TYR A 69 -4.92 9.19 -2.91
N LEU A 70 -3.67 9.61 -2.94
CA LEU A 70 -2.49 8.75 -2.93
C LEU A 70 -2.01 8.61 -1.48
N CYS A 71 -1.72 7.38 -1.06
CA CYS A 71 -1.18 7.10 0.27
C CYS A 71 0.01 6.17 0.19
N ALA A 72 1.06 6.47 0.97
CA ALA A 72 2.16 5.55 1.23
C ALA A 72 2.21 5.22 2.72
N VAL A 73 2.35 3.92 3.02
CA VAL A 73 2.40 3.37 4.37
C VAL A 73 3.65 2.53 4.51
N GLU A 74 4.27 2.57 5.67
CA GLU A 74 5.35 1.67 6.07
C GLU A 74 4.86 0.71 7.15
N VAL A 75 5.28 -0.55 7.04
CA VAL A 75 5.11 -1.58 8.06
C VAL A 75 6.49 -2.02 8.53
N THR A 76 6.68 -2.12 9.84
CA THR A 76 7.94 -2.54 10.45
C THR A 76 7.73 -3.70 11.42
N LEU A 77 8.60 -4.69 11.33
CA LEU A 77 8.66 -5.85 12.23
C LEU A 77 10.04 -5.84 12.87
N PRO A 78 10.24 -5.08 13.96
CA PRO A 78 11.58 -4.76 14.49
C PRO A 78 12.35 -6.01 14.93
N ASN A 79 11.66 -6.98 15.52
CA ASN A 79 12.26 -8.24 15.99
C ASN A 79 12.74 -9.14 14.84
N HIS A 80 12.33 -8.85 13.61
CA HIS A 80 12.70 -9.58 12.40
C HIS A 80 13.57 -8.75 11.44
N GLY A 81 13.86 -7.49 11.76
CA GLY A 81 14.62 -6.60 10.90
C GLY A 81 13.93 -6.26 9.57
N ILE A 82 12.62 -6.47 9.47
CA ILE A 82 11.85 -6.28 8.24
C ILE A 82 11.18 -4.91 8.25
N ARG A 83 11.28 -4.22 7.11
CA ARG A 83 10.60 -2.97 6.82
C ARG A 83 10.08 -3.03 5.39
N THR A 84 8.77 -2.87 5.23
CA THR A 84 8.12 -2.88 3.91
C THR A 84 7.29 -1.63 3.75
N ARG A 85 7.11 -1.19 2.51
CA ARG A 85 6.25 -0.06 2.19
C ARG A 85 5.26 -0.43 1.12
N GLY A 86 4.08 0.17 1.21
CA GLY A 86 3.03 0.01 0.21
C GLY A 86 2.52 1.38 -0.19
N VAL A 87 2.25 1.53 -1.48
CA VAL A 87 1.66 2.73 -2.07
C VAL A 87 0.35 2.34 -2.72
N ALA A 88 -0.68 3.15 -2.54
CA ALA A 88 -1.97 2.93 -3.19
C ALA A 88 -2.75 4.22 -3.40
N VAL A 89 -3.62 4.19 -4.41
CA VAL A 89 -4.61 5.24 -4.67
C VAL A 89 -6.00 4.77 -4.23
N GLY A 90 -6.70 5.63 -3.50
CA GLY A 90 -8.13 5.55 -3.27
C GLY A 90 -8.84 6.53 -4.21
N GLU A 91 -9.99 6.12 -4.74
CA GLU A 91 -10.81 6.94 -5.62
C GLU A 91 -12.29 6.72 -5.34
N ALA A 92 -13.08 7.78 -5.42
CA ALA A 92 -14.53 7.73 -5.44
C ALA A 92 -15.09 8.88 -6.29
N ASN A 93 -16.18 8.60 -7.00
CA ASN A 93 -16.95 9.62 -7.70
C ASN A 93 -17.90 10.31 -6.74
N VAL A 94 -17.97 11.64 -6.80
CA VAL A 94 -18.97 12.46 -6.09
C VAL A 94 -20.04 12.84 -7.11
N GLU A 95 -21.31 12.53 -6.81
CA GLU A 95 -22.41 12.77 -7.75
C GLU A 95 -22.87 14.23 -7.69
N ASN A 96 -22.93 14.79 -6.48
CA ASN A 96 -23.21 16.21 -6.27
C ASN A 96 -22.01 16.91 -5.60
N GLY A 97 -21.07 17.37 -6.41
CA GLY A 97 -19.85 18.04 -5.94
C GLY A 97 -20.09 19.38 -5.23
N GLU A 98 -21.33 19.89 -5.21
CA GLU A 98 -21.70 21.12 -4.51
C GLU A 98 -22.15 20.88 -3.07
N ASP A 99 -22.57 19.66 -2.69
CA ASP A 99 -22.90 19.34 -1.30
C ASP A 99 -21.60 19.20 -0.46
N PRO A 100 -21.33 20.12 0.48
CA PRO A 100 -20.12 20.05 1.30
C PRO A 100 -20.07 18.77 2.14
N LEU A 101 -21.22 18.22 2.55
CA LEU A 101 -21.28 17.03 3.39
C LEU A 101 -20.93 15.76 2.61
N GLU A 102 -21.49 15.61 1.39
CA GLU A 102 -21.13 14.52 0.47
C GLU A 102 -19.65 14.56 0.15
N PHE A 103 -19.10 15.72 -0.20
CA PHE A 103 -17.69 15.89 -0.53
C PHE A 103 -16.75 15.51 0.62
N VAL A 104 -17.03 15.97 1.85
CA VAL A 104 -16.23 15.61 3.03
C VAL A 104 -16.32 14.12 3.34
N THR A 105 -17.50 13.52 3.19
CA THR A 105 -17.72 12.09 3.42
C THR A 105 -16.96 11.23 2.40
N ALA A 106 -17.05 11.59 1.12
CA ALA A 106 -16.31 10.96 0.04
C ALA A 106 -14.81 11.07 0.27
N THR A 107 -14.31 12.26 0.62
CA THR A 107 -12.91 12.50 0.94
C THR A 107 -12.39 11.59 2.06
N ARG A 108 -13.10 11.52 3.20
CA ARG A 108 -12.71 10.65 4.31
C ARG A 108 -12.72 9.17 3.89
N ARG A 109 -13.71 8.74 3.11
CA ARG A 109 -13.81 7.37 2.61
C ARG A 109 -12.62 7.03 1.71
N VAL A 110 -12.29 7.94 0.79
CA VAL A 110 -11.19 7.79 -0.16
C VAL A 110 -9.83 7.75 0.55
N GLN A 111 -9.61 8.63 1.53
CA GLN A 111 -8.39 8.61 2.37
C GLN A 111 -8.23 7.27 3.10
N LYS A 112 -9.31 6.78 3.73
CA LYS A 112 -9.30 5.47 4.42
C LYS A 112 -9.05 4.32 3.44
N LEU A 113 -9.64 4.38 2.24
CA LEU A 113 -9.43 3.39 1.20
C LEU A 113 -7.98 3.36 0.71
N ALA A 114 -7.40 4.54 0.44
CA ALA A 114 -6.00 4.68 0.05
C ALA A 114 -5.07 4.11 1.12
N ALA A 115 -5.26 4.51 2.39
CA ALA A 115 -4.45 4.02 3.50
C ALA A 115 -4.59 2.51 3.74
N GLY A 116 -5.82 1.97 3.66
CA GLY A 116 -6.07 0.54 3.80
C GLY A 116 -5.40 -0.27 2.69
N ARG A 117 -5.53 0.16 1.43
CA ARG A 117 -4.85 -0.49 0.30
C ARG A 117 -3.32 -0.38 0.40
N ALA A 118 -2.80 0.78 0.79
CA ALA A 118 -1.36 0.96 0.99
C ALA A 118 -0.83 0.04 2.11
N LEU A 119 -1.58 -0.12 3.20
CA LEU A 119 -1.23 -1.07 4.26
C LEU A 119 -1.24 -2.53 3.75
N SER A 120 -2.27 -2.93 3.02
CA SER A 120 -2.32 -4.24 2.36
C SER A 120 -1.12 -4.47 1.44
N ASN A 121 -0.76 -3.45 0.65
CA ASN A 121 0.38 -3.50 -0.27
C ASN A 121 1.74 -3.54 0.44
N ALA A 122 1.84 -3.07 1.67
CA ALA A 122 3.04 -3.25 2.48
C ALA A 122 3.11 -4.70 3.02
N PHE A 123 1.98 -5.26 3.45
CA PHE A 123 1.91 -6.61 4.01
C PHE A 123 2.07 -7.74 2.99
N GLN A 124 1.67 -7.55 1.73
CA GLN A 124 1.86 -8.58 0.67
C GLN A 124 3.33 -8.97 0.45
N LYS A 125 4.27 -8.10 0.86
CA LYS A 125 5.73 -8.35 0.79
C LYS A 125 6.26 -9.12 1.99
N ILE A 126 5.41 -9.45 2.96
CA ILE A 126 5.78 -10.17 4.18
C ILE A 126 5.22 -11.58 4.08
N LEU A 127 6.12 -12.56 4.12
CA LEU A 127 5.77 -13.98 4.17
C LEU A 127 5.85 -14.46 5.62
N LEU A 128 4.74 -15.03 6.11
CA LEU A 128 4.70 -15.74 7.39
C LEU A 128 4.80 -17.24 7.13
N VAL A 129 5.86 -17.88 7.62
CA VAL A 129 6.07 -19.32 7.54
C VAL A 129 5.75 -19.92 8.92
N VAL A 130 4.60 -20.59 9.01
CA VAL A 130 4.11 -21.21 10.25
C VAL A 130 4.46 -22.68 10.25
N LEU A 131 5.22 -23.12 11.26
CA LEU A 131 5.61 -24.52 11.44
C LEU A 131 4.57 -25.27 12.29
N GLU A 132 4.54 -26.60 12.18
CA GLU A 132 3.61 -27.47 12.92
C GLU A 132 3.69 -27.30 14.45
N ASN A 133 4.85 -26.88 14.96
CA ASN A 133 5.07 -26.63 16.39
C ASN A 133 4.62 -25.22 16.84
N GLY A 134 3.97 -24.45 15.96
CA GLY A 134 3.48 -23.11 16.25
C GLY A 134 4.55 -22.01 16.16
N LYS A 135 5.81 -22.33 15.81
CA LYS A 135 6.82 -21.29 15.55
C LYS A 135 6.53 -20.62 14.21
N VAL A 136 6.78 -19.31 14.18
CA VAL A 136 6.61 -18.48 12.99
C VAL A 136 7.96 -17.91 12.59
N ALA A 137 8.36 -18.14 11.34
CA ALA A 137 9.43 -17.39 10.69
C ALA A 137 8.81 -16.31 9.79
N VAL A 138 9.51 -15.19 9.63
CA VAL A 138 9.07 -14.08 8.80
C VAL A 138 10.13 -13.82 7.75
N GLU A 139 9.71 -13.75 6.49
CA GLU A 139 10.58 -13.44 5.36
C GLU A 139 10.05 -12.25 4.57
N TYR A 140 10.96 -11.54 3.90
CA TYR A 140 10.63 -10.50 2.94
C TYR A 140 10.59 -11.10 1.53
N ASP A 141 9.44 -10.98 0.87
CA ASP A 141 9.29 -11.39 -0.52
C ASP A 141 9.83 -10.29 -1.45
N SER A 142 11.07 -10.50 -1.92
CA SER A 142 11.77 -9.60 -2.85
C SER A 142 11.45 -9.87 -4.33
N THR A 143 10.58 -10.84 -4.64
CA THR A 143 10.24 -11.18 -6.03
C THR A 143 9.37 -10.12 -6.70
N GLN A 144 8.74 -9.25 -5.91
CA GLN A 144 8.15 -8.00 -6.38
C GLN A 144 9.25 -6.94 -6.37
N GLU A 145 9.86 -6.65 -7.53
CA GLU A 145 10.80 -5.54 -7.74
C GLU A 145 10.12 -4.18 -7.52
N GLU A 146 9.68 -3.89 -6.28
CA GLU A 146 9.08 -2.62 -5.92
C GLU A 146 10.12 -1.83 -5.11
N LEU A 147 10.87 -0.98 -5.82
CA LEU A 147 11.98 -0.15 -5.30
C LEU A 147 11.56 0.78 -4.14
N THR A 148 10.27 0.91 -3.84
CA THR A 148 9.71 1.75 -2.78
C THR A 148 10.35 1.52 -1.41
N ASP A 149 10.74 0.30 -1.11
CA ASP A 149 11.25 -0.07 0.22
C ASP A 149 12.71 0.38 0.43
N SER A 150 13.43 0.62 -0.68
CA SER A 150 14.82 1.10 -0.71
C SER A 150 14.96 2.61 -0.65
N LEU A 151 13.93 3.35 -1.06
CA LEU A 151 13.94 4.81 -1.08
C LEU A 151 14.04 5.39 0.33
N THR A 152 14.51 6.62 0.47
CA THR A 152 14.34 7.41 1.69
C THR A 152 12.90 7.92 1.80
N GLU A 153 12.53 8.41 2.99
CA GLU A 153 11.19 8.97 3.20
C GLU A 153 10.98 10.22 2.33
N GLU A 154 12.03 11.02 2.16
CA GLU A 154 12.09 12.23 1.35
C GLU A 154 11.97 11.91 -0.14
N GLU A 155 12.68 10.89 -0.62
CA GLU A 155 12.58 10.44 -2.01
C GLU A 155 11.20 9.90 -2.33
N LEU A 156 10.60 9.10 -1.44
CA LEU A 156 9.21 8.66 -1.60
C LEU A 156 8.24 9.83 -1.63
N LYS A 157 8.38 10.78 -0.70
CA LYS A 157 7.54 11.99 -0.71
C LYS A 157 7.75 12.81 -1.98
N GLY A 158 8.97 12.88 -2.50
CA GLY A 158 9.34 13.60 -3.71
C GLY A 158 8.86 12.94 -5.01
N LEU A 159 8.85 11.61 -5.10
CA LEU A 159 8.27 10.86 -6.22
C LEU A 159 6.73 10.91 -6.22
N VAL A 160 6.14 11.01 -5.02
CA VAL A 160 4.70 11.16 -4.82
C VAL A 160 4.26 12.61 -5.08
N GLN A 161 5.14 13.61 -4.94
CA GLN A 161 4.86 14.98 -5.36
C GLN A 161 4.74 15.06 -6.89
N VAL A 162 3.51 15.17 -7.36
CA VAL A 162 3.22 15.40 -8.78
C VAL A 162 3.69 16.80 -9.14
N LYS A 163 4.83 16.90 -9.85
CA LYS A 163 5.24 18.18 -10.44
C LYS A 163 4.32 18.47 -11.63
N PRO A 164 3.73 19.66 -11.74
CA PRO A 164 3.16 20.09 -13.01
C PRO A 164 4.28 20.05 -14.05
N VAL A 165 4.02 19.37 -15.17
CA VAL A 165 4.91 19.44 -16.32
C VAL A 165 4.53 20.74 -17.02
N ASP A 166 5.37 21.76 -16.89
CA ASP A 166 5.27 22.94 -17.73
C ASP A 166 5.62 22.48 -19.16
N ILE A 167 4.61 22.37 -20.03
CA ILE A 167 4.81 22.15 -21.46
C ILE A 167 5.02 23.53 -22.07
N GLU A 168 6.26 23.83 -22.46
CA GLU A 168 6.65 25.04 -23.19
C GLU A 168 6.35 24.91 -24.69
#